data_AF-A0A938NLU0-F1
#
_entry.id   AF-A0A938NLU0-F1
#
_cell.length_a   1.000
_cell.length_b   1.000
_cell.length_c   1.000
_cell.angle_alpha   90.00
_cell.angle_beta   90.00
_cell.angle_gamma   90.00
#
_symmetry.space_group_name_H-M   'P 1'
#
loop_
_entity.id
_entity.type
_entity.pdbx_description
1 polymer ?
#
loop_
_entity_poly.entity_id
_entity_poly.type
_entity_poly.pdbx_seq_one_letter_code
_entity_poly.pdbx_strand_id
1 'polypeptide(L)'
;MSSHNLLRKQVVSEIRKRRLIFFTIMLLSFIYLFISVLFGDMGLLRYRELYKTKTRLEKQINEINKENVQLKSQIDSLKKDPFYIEKHAREEFGLAKPDEYIFQYDR
;
A
#
# COMPACT_ATOMS: atom_id res chain seq x y z
N MET A 1 -24.84 69.87 -28.94
CA MET A 1 -23.71 69.13 -28.34
C MET A 1 -24.29 68.04 -27.44
N SER A 2 -23.84 66.77 -27.51
CA SER A 2 -24.12 65.67 -26.52
C SER A 2 -24.73 64.34 -27.04
N SER A 3 -24.45 63.90 -28.27
CA SER A 3 -24.69 62.49 -28.68
C SER A 3 -23.40 61.65 -28.67
N HIS A 4 -22.25 62.28 -28.95
CA HIS A 4 -20.95 61.60 -29.08
C HIS A 4 -20.40 60.98 -27.78
N ASN A 5 -20.86 61.45 -26.61
CA ASN A 5 -20.43 60.98 -25.29
C ASN A 5 -21.19 59.72 -24.82
N LEU A 6 -22.42 59.51 -25.28
CA LEU A 6 -23.25 58.38 -24.87
C LEU A 6 -22.76 57.07 -25.51
N LEU A 7 -22.39 57.12 -26.79
CA LEU A 7 -21.82 55.97 -27.50
C LEU A 7 -20.50 55.50 -26.91
N ARG A 8 -19.61 56.44 -26.51
CA ARG A 8 -18.35 56.10 -25.82
C ARG A 8 -18.60 55.42 -24.47
N LYS A 9 -19.55 55.93 -23.68
CA LYS A 9 -19.94 55.32 -22.40
C LYS A 9 -20.53 53.91 -22.61
N GLN A 10 -21.36 53.73 -23.63
CA GLN A 10 -21.95 52.43 -23.97
C GLN A 10 -20.89 51.41 -24.37
N VAL A 11 -19.97 51.76 -25.28
CA VAL A 11 -18.87 50.88 -25.71
C VAL A 11 -17.98 50.47 -24.53
N VAL A 12 -17.60 51.42 -23.66
CA VAL A 12 -16.80 51.10 -22.46
C VAL A 12 -17.56 50.17 -21.51
N SER A 13 -18.88 50.34 -21.36
CA SER A 13 -19.70 49.49 -20.50
C SER A 13 -19.83 48.06 -21.05
N GLU A 14 -19.97 47.90 -22.37
CA GLU A 14 -20.06 46.59 -23.02
C GLU A 14 -18.71 45.85 -22.99
N ILE A 15 -17.60 46.57 -23.18
CA ILE A 15 -16.25 46.01 -23.00
C ILE A 15 -16.03 45.54 -21.55
N ARG A 16 -16.51 46.33 -20.57
CA ARG A 16 -16.41 45.96 -19.15
C ARG A 16 -17.24 44.72 -18.81
N LYS A 17 -18.47 44.61 -19.33
CA LYS A 17 -19.32 43.41 -19.17
C LYS A 17 -18.65 42.17 -19.77
N ARG A 18 -18.17 42.25 -21.01
CA ARG A 18 -17.46 41.14 -21.67
C ARG A 18 -16.23 40.69 -20.90
N ARG A 19 -15.47 41.65 -20.37
CA ARG A 19 -14.29 41.37 -19.53
C ARG A 19 -14.69 40.67 -18.23
N LEU A 20 -15.75 41.12 -17.55
CA LEU A 20 -16.26 40.48 -16.35
C LEU A 20 -16.72 39.05 -16.63
N ILE A 21 -17.49 38.83 -17.71
CA ILE A 21 -17.93 37.49 -18.13
C ILE A 21 -16.73 36.58 -18.41
N PHE A 22 -15.70 37.09 -19.08
CA PHE A 22 -14.49 36.31 -19.33
C PHE A 22 -13.78 35.91 -18.03
N PHE A 23 -13.64 36.85 -17.09
CA PHE A 23 -13.03 36.56 -15.78
C PHE A 23 -13.87 35.60 -14.94
N THR A 24 -15.20 35.69 -14.97
CA THR A 24 -16.06 34.75 -14.23
C THR A 24 -15.97 33.35 -14.80
N ILE A 25 -15.96 33.20 -16.14
CA ILE A 25 -15.76 31.91 -16.80
C ILE A 25 -14.38 31.35 -16.48
N MET A 26 -13.33 32.16 -16.58
CA MET A 26 -11.96 31.76 -16.24
C MET A 26 -11.86 31.28 -14.79
N LEU A 27 -12.46 32.02 -13.85
CA LEU A 27 -12.46 31.65 -12.43
C LEU A 27 -13.22 30.33 -12.20
N LEU A 28 -14.39 30.15 -12.81
CA LEU A 28 -15.17 28.92 -12.71
C LEU A 28 -14.42 27.71 -13.29
N SER A 29 -13.75 27.87 -14.44
CA SER A 29 -12.91 26.83 -15.02
C SER A 29 -11.74 26.48 -14.10
N PHE A 30 -11.11 27.47 -13.46
CA PHE A 30 -10.01 27.24 -12.52
C PHE A 30 -10.47 26.49 -11.26
N ILE A 31 -11.64 26.86 -10.71
CA ILE A 31 -12.25 26.16 -9.57
C ILE A 31 -12.59 24.71 -9.96
N TYR A 32 -13.17 24.49 -11.14
CA TYR A 32 -13.49 23.15 -11.64
C TYR A 32 -12.23 22.27 -11.76
N LEU A 33 -11.16 22.79 -12.36
CA LEU A 33 -9.88 22.07 -12.45
C LEU A 33 -9.30 21.78 -11.07
N PHE A 34 -9.36 22.74 -10.15
CA PHE A 34 -8.85 22.56 -8.79
C PHE A 34 -9.61 21.44 -8.04
N ILE A 35 -10.95 21.44 -8.13
CA ILE A 35 -11.78 20.37 -7.57
C ILE A 35 -11.47 19.04 -8.24
N SER A 36 -11.34 19.00 -9.57
CA SER A 36 -11.03 17.77 -10.31
C SER A 36 -9.65 17.21 -9.94
N VAL A 37 -8.64 18.03 -9.69
CA VAL A 37 -7.32 17.57 -9.23
C VAL A 37 -7.37 17.06 -7.78
N LEU A 38 -8.18 17.67 -6.92
CA LEU A 38 -8.31 17.24 -5.53
C LEU A 38 -9.17 15.98 -5.35
N PHE A 39 -10.28 15.90 -6.09
CA PHE A 39 -11.33 14.87 -5.95
C PHE A 39 -11.41 13.88 -7.12
N GLY A 40 -10.64 14.05 -8.19
CA GLY A 40 -10.60 13.12 -9.31
C GLY A 40 -9.95 11.79 -8.94
N ASP A 41 -10.06 10.80 -9.83
CA ASP A 41 -9.57 9.43 -9.61
C ASP A 41 -8.05 9.34 -9.35
N MET A 42 -7.28 10.34 -9.78
CA MET A 42 -5.85 10.53 -9.46
C MET A 42 -5.59 11.57 -8.37
N GLY A 43 -6.58 11.83 -7.52
CA GLY A 43 -6.50 12.86 -6.49
C GLY A 43 -5.48 12.55 -5.40
N LEU A 44 -4.90 13.60 -4.83
CA LEU A 44 -3.93 13.53 -3.73
C LEU A 44 -4.46 12.72 -2.53
N LEU A 45 -5.77 12.75 -2.28
CA LEU A 45 -6.42 11.98 -1.22
C LEU A 45 -6.24 10.48 -1.41
N ARG A 46 -6.54 9.97 -2.61
CA ARG A 46 -6.40 8.55 -2.98
C ARG A 46 -4.94 8.11 -2.86
N TYR A 47 -4.01 8.95 -3.31
CA TYR A 47 -2.58 8.69 -3.18
C TYR A 47 -2.16 8.53 -1.72
N ARG A 48 -2.66 9.36 -0.81
CA ARG A 48 -2.35 9.26 0.63
C ARG A 48 -2.90 7.99 1.26
N GLU A 49 -4.10 7.56 0.88
CA GLU A 49 -4.68 6.28 1.35
C GLU A 49 -3.89 5.08 0.83
N LEU A 50 -3.53 5.08 -0.45
CA LEU A 50 -2.68 4.07 -1.07
C LEU A 50 -1.32 4.00 -0.39
N TYR A 51 -0.69 5.15 -0.14
CA TYR A 51 0.60 5.23 0.55
C TYR A 51 0.50 4.64 1.97
N LYS A 52 -0.51 5.04 2.75
CA LYS A 52 -0.75 4.45 4.09
C LYS A 52 -0.97 2.95 4.03
N THR A 53 -1.73 2.47 3.05
CA THR A 53 -2.00 1.04 2.87
C THR A 53 -0.73 0.28 2.53
N LYS A 54 0.08 0.83 1.62
CA LYS A 54 1.40 0.28 1.26
C LYS A 54 2.30 0.17 2.50
N THR A 55 2.47 1.24 3.26
CA THR A 55 3.31 1.23 4.47
C THR A 55 2.81 0.23 5.52
N ARG A 56 1.48 0.10 5.68
CA ARG A 56 0.89 -0.90 6.59
C ARG A 56 1.20 -2.33 6.14
N LEU A 57 1.04 -2.63 4.85
CA LEU A 57 1.34 -3.95 4.29
C LEU A 57 2.83 -4.29 4.41
N GLU A 58 3.71 -3.34 4.12
CA GLU A 58 5.16 -3.51 4.30
C GLU A 58 5.53 -3.82 5.76
N LYS A 59 4.88 -3.15 6.71
CA LYS A 59 5.07 -3.44 8.14
C LYS A 59 4.61 -4.85 8.50
N GLN A 60 3.43 -5.26 8.03
CA GLN A 60 2.91 -6.61 8.27
C GLN A 60 3.80 -7.69 7.66
N ILE A 61 4.32 -7.48 6.44
CA ILE A 61 5.28 -8.39 5.82
C ILE A 61 6.53 -8.52 6.69
N ASN A 62 7.04 -7.41 7.22
CA ASN A 62 8.24 -7.44 8.06
C ASN A 62 7.99 -8.17 9.39
N GLU A 63 6.84 -7.93 10.03
CA GLU A 63 6.43 -8.64 11.26
C GLU A 63 6.32 -10.15 11.02
N ILE A 64 5.59 -10.57 9.97
CA ILE A 64 5.44 -11.99 9.61
C ILE A 64 6.79 -12.62 9.25
N ASN A 65 7.67 -11.90 8.54
CA ASN A 65 9.01 -12.41 8.23
C ASN A 65 9.84 -12.62 9.49
N LYS A 66 9.74 -11.71 10.46
CA LYS A 66 10.44 -11.84 11.75
C LYS A 66 9.93 -13.06 12.53
N GLU A 67 8.61 -13.25 12.58
CA GLU A 67 8.00 -14.44 13.19
C GLU A 67 8.45 -15.73 12.49
N ASN A 68 8.47 -15.74 11.16
CA ASN A 68 8.95 -16.88 10.38
C ASN A 68 10.40 -17.23 10.69
N VAL A 69 11.29 -16.24 10.81
CA VAL A 69 12.69 -16.47 11.18
C VAL A 69 12.79 -17.06 12.59
N GLN A 70 12.01 -16.54 13.54
CA GLN A 70 11.98 -17.06 14.91
C GLN A 70 11.47 -18.51 14.97
N LEU A 71 10.36 -18.80 14.29
CA LEU A 71 9.79 -20.15 14.23
C LEU A 71 10.75 -21.14 13.56
N LYS A 72 11.41 -20.73 12.46
CA LYS A 72 12.44 -21.57 11.82
C LYS A 72 13.59 -21.87 12.78
N SER A 73 14.08 -20.86 13.50
CA SER A 73 15.13 -21.06 14.50
C SER A 73 14.70 -22.01 15.63
N GLN A 74 13.44 -21.94 16.06
CA GLN A 74 12.89 -22.86 17.06
C GLN A 74 12.80 -24.29 16.50
N ILE A 75 12.30 -24.45 15.28
CA ILE A 75 12.23 -25.75 14.59
C ILE A 75 13.63 -26.34 14.44
N ASP A 76 14.61 -25.56 14.01
CA ASP A 76 15.99 -26.02 13.85
C ASP A 76 16.60 -26.42 15.20
N SER A 77 16.27 -25.71 16.28
CA SER A 77 16.72 -26.06 17.63
C SER A 77 16.08 -27.35 18.13
N LEU A 78 14.78 -27.55 17.87
CA LEU A 78 14.04 -28.76 18.23
C LEU A 78 14.48 -29.97 17.39
N LYS A 79 14.73 -29.79 16.09
CA LYS A 79 15.20 -30.85 15.20
C LYS A 79 16.63 -31.27 15.48
N LYS A 80 17.47 -30.34 15.98
CA LYS A 80 18.83 -30.63 16.42
C LYS A 80 18.89 -31.28 17.80
N ASP A 81 17.76 -31.44 18.47
CA ASP A 81 17.70 -32.22 19.71
C ASP A 81 18.12 -33.67 19.39
N PRO A 82 19.21 -34.17 20.01
CA PRO A 82 19.68 -35.54 19.81
C PRO A 82 18.57 -36.57 20.02
N PHE A 83 17.62 -36.31 20.92
CA PHE A 83 16.50 -37.20 21.16
C PHE A 83 15.59 -37.35 19.93
N TYR A 84 15.30 -36.25 19.23
CA TYR A 84 14.41 -36.29 18.06
C TYR A 84 15.08 -36.97 16.87
N ILE A 85 16.38 -36.74 16.69
CA ILE A 85 17.20 -37.40 15.67
C ILE A 85 17.31 -38.90 15.97
N GLU A 86 17.60 -39.26 17.22
CA GLU A 86 17.73 -40.65 17.65
C GLU A 86 16.38 -41.39 17.54
N LYS A 87 15.28 -40.77 17.95
CA LYS A 87 13.93 -41.32 17.80
C LYS A 87 13.58 -41.56 16.33
N HIS A 88 13.81 -40.58 15.45
CA HIS A 88 13.53 -40.73 14.02
C HIS A 88 14.40 -41.80 13.36
N ALA A 89 15.69 -41.89 13.74
CA ALA A 89 16.59 -42.95 13.28
C ALA A 89 16.14 -44.36 13.74
N ARG A 90 15.63 -44.48 14.98
CA ARG A 90 15.11 -45.74 15.53
C ARG A 90 13.77 -46.15 14.92
N GLU A 91 12.83 -45.23 14.77
CA GLU A 91 11.46 -45.52 14.31
C GLU A 91 11.38 -45.72 12.80
N GLU A 92 11.99 -44.83 12.00
CA GLU A 92 11.86 -44.87 10.54
C GLU A 92 12.91 -45.75 9.88
N PHE A 93 14.11 -45.82 10.45
CA PHE A 93 15.25 -46.53 9.85
C PHE A 93 15.68 -47.77 10.65
N GLY A 94 15.08 -48.03 11.82
CA GLY A 94 15.42 -49.19 12.65
C GLY A 94 16.86 -49.18 13.18
N LEU A 95 17.53 -48.02 13.19
CA LEU A 95 18.94 -47.90 13.57
C LEU A 95 19.10 -47.95 15.08
N ALA A 96 20.17 -48.59 15.54
CA ALA A 96 20.57 -48.67 16.95
C ALA A 96 22.06 -48.32 17.09
N LYS A 97 22.50 -47.92 18.29
CA LYS A 97 23.92 -47.64 18.53
C LYS A 97 24.74 -48.94 18.49
N PRO A 98 26.06 -48.87 18.26
CA PRO A 98 26.91 -50.06 18.13
C PRO A 98 26.88 -51.00 19.36
N ASP A 99 26.50 -50.47 20.52
CA ASP A 99 26.37 -51.15 21.82
C ASP A 99 24.94 -51.63 22.14
N GLU A 100 24.00 -51.53 21.20
CA GLU A 100 22.59 -51.85 21.40
C GLU A 100 22.14 -53.04 20.53
N TYR A 101 21.20 -53.84 21.06
CA TYR A 101 20.61 -54.98 20.35
C TYR A 101 19.20 -54.65 19.85
N ILE A 102 18.93 -54.94 18.58
CA ILE A 102 17.60 -54.78 17.96
C ILE A 102 16.82 -56.08 18.16
N PHE A 103 15.69 -56.01 18.87
CA PHE A 103 14.77 -57.13 19.03
C PHE A 103 13.60 -56.97 18.05
N GLN A 104 13.54 -57.80 17.01
CA GLN A 104 12.35 -57.93 16.16
C GLN A 104 11.58 -59.19 16.58
N TYR A 105 10.29 -59.01 16.85
CA TYR A 105 9.38 -60.13 17.11
C TYR A 105 8.66 -60.47 15.81
N ASP A 106 8.85 -61.68 15.30
CA ASP A 106 7.99 -62.21 14.24
C ASP A 106 6.56 -62.33 14.78
N ARG A 107 5.59 -61.87 13.97
CA ARG A 107 4.16 -61.92 14.32
C ARG A 107 3.61 -63.34 14.27
#